data_AF-X0V630-F1
#
_entry.id   AF-X0V630-F1
#
_cell.length_a   1.000
_cell.length_b   1.000
_cell.length_c   1.000
_cell.angle_alpha   90.00
_cell.angle_beta   90.00
_cell.angle_gamma   90.00
#
_symmetry.space_group_name_H-M   'P 1'
#
loop_
_entity.id
_entity.type
_entity.pdbx_description
1 polymer ?
#
loop_
_entity_poly.entity_id
_entity_poly.type
_entity_poly.pdbx_seq_one_letter_code
_entity_poly.pdbx_strand_id
1 'polypeptide(L)' 'PNFRKGTEIVANAIADSEAFSIAGGGDTLAAIDLFGIADKISYISTGGGAFLEFALYCKTD' A
#
# COMPACT_ATOMS: atom_id res chain seq x y z
N PRO A 1 17.43 8.52 -5.66
CA PRO A 1 18.06 7.19 -5.41
C PRO A 1 17.80 6.23 -6.59
N ASN A 2 18.83 5.49 -7.00
CA ASN A 2 18.88 4.75 -8.27
C ASN A 2 17.88 3.58 -8.41
N PHE A 3 17.14 3.24 -7.35
CA PHE A 3 16.18 2.11 -7.33
C PHE A 3 14.76 2.49 -6.88
N ARG A 4 14.42 3.79 -6.89
CA ARG A 4 13.09 4.29 -6.48
C ARG A 4 12.03 4.16 -7.57
N LYS A 5 12.44 4.23 -8.84
CA LYS A 5 11.53 4.55 -9.95
C LYS A 5 10.43 3.50 -10.15
N GLY A 6 10.74 2.22 -9.95
CA GLY A 6 9.76 1.14 -10.06
C GLY A 6 8.64 1.29 -9.02
N THR A 7 9.00 1.47 -7.75
CA THR A 7 8.02 1.67 -6.67
C THR A 7 7.18 2.92 -6.90
N GLU A 8 7.80 4.02 -7.36
CA GLU A 8 7.07 5.26 -7.68
C GLU A 8 6.00 5.04 -8.76
N ILE A 9 6.32 4.32 -9.83
CA ILE A 9 5.37 4.05 -10.92
C ILE A 9 4.19 3.21 -10.42
N VAL A 10 4.46 2.14 -9.68
CA VAL A 10 3.40 1.26 -9.13
C VAL A 10 2.53 2.02 -8.13
N ALA A 11 3.15 2.79 -7.23
CA ALA A 11 2.45 3.56 -6.22
C ALA A 11 1.49 4.59 -6.84
N ASN A 12 1.95 5.33 -7.85
CA ASN A 12 1.09 6.27 -8.57
C ASN A 12 -0.01 5.56 -9.39
N ALA A 13 0.29 4.42 -10.01
CA ALA A 13 -0.72 3.65 -10.75
C ALA A 13 -1.86 3.16 -9.84
N ILE A 14 -1.55 2.76 -8.59
CA ILE A 14 -2.58 2.43 -7.59
C ILE A 14 -3.36 3.68 -7.19
N ALA A 15 -2.67 4.78 -6.93
CA ALA A 15 -3.27 6.04 -6.48
C ALA A 15 -4.17 6.72 -7.52
N ASP A 16 -3.91 6.50 -8.81
CA ASP A 16 -4.69 7.06 -9.91
C ASP A 16 -5.79 6.08 -10.41
N SER A 17 -5.89 4.89 -9.81
CA SER A 17 -6.94 3.92 -10.11
C SER A 17 -8.25 4.28 -9.40
N GLU A 18 -9.39 4.03 -10.07
CA GLU A 18 -10.72 4.16 -9.45
C GLU A 18 -11.09 2.96 -8.55
N ALA A 19 -10.25 1.92 -8.53
CA ALA A 19 -10.49 0.74 -7.70
C ALA A 19 -10.32 1.05 -6.20
N PHE A 20 -11.06 0.32 -5.36
CA PHE A 20 -10.83 0.36 -3.92
C PHE A 20 -9.43 -0.18 -3.61
N SER A 21 -8.59 0.66 -3.00
CA SER A 21 -7.20 0.34 -2.70
C SER A 21 -6.98 0.18 -1.20
N ILE A 22 -6.32 -0.93 -0.83
CA ILE A 22 -5.90 -1.21 0.55
C ILE A 22 -4.37 -1.34 0.60
N ALA A 23 -3.74 -0.60 1.50
CA ALA A 23 -2.30 -0.65 1.73
C ALA A 23 -2.00 -1.08 3.16
N GLY A 24 -0.93 -1.84 3.35
CA GLY A 24 -0.46 -2.25 4.68
C GLY A 24 0.96 -2.82 4.63
N GLY A 25 1.61 -2.86 5.80
CA GLY A 25 3.03 -3.20 5.95
C GLY A 25 3.93 -1.97 5.97
N GLY A 26 4.96 -1.99 6.82
CA GLY A 26 5.79 -0.81 7.12
C GLY A 26 6.46 -0.19 5.90
N ASP A 27 7.04 -1.00 5.02
CA ASP A 27 7.70 -0.51 3.80
C ASP A 27 6.71 0.13 2.81
N THR A 28 5.50 -0.42 2.71
CA THR A 28 4.41 0.14 1.90
C THR A 28 3.99 1.52 2.41
N LEU A 29 3.85 1.67 3.72
CA LEU A 29 3.49 2.94 4.35
C LEU A 29 4.60 3.98 4.16
N ALA A 30 5.86 3.57 4.30
CA ALA A 30 6.99 4.45 4.03
C ALA A 30 7.01 4.92 2.56
N ALA A 31 6.68 4.06 1.60
CA ALA A 31 6.58 4.45 0.20
C ALA A 31 5.40 5.42 -0.06
N ILE A 32 4.24 5.19 0.55
CA ILE A 32 3.07 6.06 0.43
C ILE A 32 3.38 7.48 0.93
N ASP A 33 4.02 7.59 2.09
CA ASP A 33 4.46 8.87 2.67
C ASP A 33 5.50 9.55 1.77
N LEU A 34 6.49 8.77 1.31
CA LEU A 34 7.57 9.25 0.45
C LEU A 34 7.12 9.86 -0.87
N PHE A 35 6.00 9.36 -1.41
CA PHE A 35 5.42 9.84 -2.67
C PHE A 35 4.21 10.76 -2.47
N GLY A 36 3.79 11.03 -1.22
CA GLY A 36 2.69 11.95 -0.92
C GLY A 36 1.34 11.49 -1.46
N ILE A 37 1.08 10.18 -1.47
CA ILE A 37 -0.16 9.60 -2.04
C ILE A 37 -1.14 9.09 -0.99
N ALA A 38 -0.94 9.40 0.29
CA ALA A 38 -1.76 8.88 1.39
C ALA A 38 -3.27 9.15 1.19
N ASP A 39 -3.62 10.37 0.78
CA ASP A 39 -5.02 10.79 0.57
C ASP A 39 -5.69 10.12 -0.65
N LYS A 40 -4.91 9.43 -1.48
CA LYS A 40 -5.40 8.70 -2.67
C LYS A 40 -5.60 7.20 -2.43
N ILE A 41 -5.27 6.69 -1.23
CA ILE A 41 -5.47 5.29 -0.88
C ILE A 41 -6.77 5.15 -0.09
N SER A 42 -7.63 4.19 -0.46
CA SER A 42 -8.95 4.04 0.16
C SER A 42 -8.88 3.58 1.62
N TYR A 43 -7.91 2.73 1.96
CA TYR A 43 -7.66 2.30 3.34
C TYR A 43 -6.18 2.01 3.61
N ILE A 44 -5.65 2.57 4.69
CA ILE A 44 -4.27 2.33 5.15
C ILE A 44 -4.31 1.55 6.47
N SER A 45 -3.84 0.30 6.44
CA SER A 45 -3.72 -0.57 7.60
C SER A 45 -2.42 -0.30 8.36
N THR A 46 -2.55 0.00 9.66
CA THR A 46 -1.42 0.14 10.59
C THR A 46 -1.10 -1.15 11.35
N GLY A 47 -1.78 -2.26 11.02
CA GLY A 47 -1.63 -3.55 11.72
C GLY A 47 -0.30 -4.29 11.47
N GLY A 48 0.56 -3.78 10.57
CA GLY A 48 1.87 -4.36 10.29
C GLY A 48 1.79 -5.84 9.91
N GLY A 49 2.44 -6.71 10.69
CA GLY A 49 2.40 -8.17 10.49
C GLY A 49 1.00 -8.78 10.65
N ALA A 50 0.18 -8.25 11.55
CA ALA A 50 -1.20 -8.75 11.75
C ALA A 50 -2.09 -8.52 10.52
N PHE A 51 -1.82 -7.46 9.75
CA PHE A 51 -2.49 -7.24 8.47
C PHE A 51 -2.13 -8.31 7.43
N LEU A 52 -0.86 -8.69 7.36
CA LEU A 52 -0.40 -9.77 6.48
C LEU A 52 -0.97 -11.12 6.91
N GLU A 53 -0.98 -11.39 8.22
CA GLU A 53 -1.59 -12.59 8.79
C GLU A 53 -3.08 -12.68 8.42
N PHE A 54 -3.83 -11.59 8.59
CA PHE A 54 -5.22 -11.51 8.15
C PHE A 54 -5.38 -11.77 6.65
N ALA A 55 -4.57 -11.12 5.79
CA ALA A 55 -4.65 -11.28 4.34
C ALA A 55 -4.26 -12.70 3.84
N LEU A 56 -3.45 -13.42 4.62
CA LEU A 56 -3.01 -14.78 4.35
C LEU A 56 -4.02 -15.82 4.85
N TYR A 57 -4.51 -15.69 6.08
CA TYR A 57 -5.32 -16.72 6.74
C TYR A 57 -6.84 -16.47 6.66
N CYS A 58 -7.27 -15.23 6.48
CA CYS A 58 -8.70 -14.88 6.39
C CYS A 58 -9.26 -14.98 4.96
N LYS A 59 -8.57 -15.72 4.07
CA LYS A 59 -9.00 -15.96 2.67
C LYS A 59 -10.14 -16.97 2.51
N THR A 60 -10.76 -17.42 3.58
CA THR A 60 -11.88 -18.36 3.54
C THR A 60 -13.00 -17.85 4.43
N ASP A 61 -13.97 -17.18 3.81
CA ASP A 61 -15.34 -17.68 3.63
C ASP A 61 -15.92 -17.11 2.33
#